data_AF-A0A9D2EQM8-F1
#
_entry.id   AF-A0A9D2EQM8-F1
#
_cell.length_a   1.000
_cell.length_b   1.000
_cell.length_c   1.000
_cell.angle_alpha   90.00
_cell.angle_beta   90.00
_cell.angle_gamma   90.00
#
_symmetry.space_group_name_H-M   'P 1'
#
loop_
_entity.id
_entity.type
_entity.pdbx_description
1 polymer ?
#
loop_
_entity_poly.entity_id
_entity_poly.type
_entity_poly.pdbx_seq_one_letter_code
_entity_poly.pdbx_strand_id
1 'polypeptide(L)'
;MTAADFSNLHLQYKSEQTEGEVPATIEHDFADGRMVDHYYVTPSPAFWADEGIQGLGSVSGILFLQQPDGAPWKILVHEPAMIKEVIFEMPDEEFRQMLQANGVILPGEPGFVPPQ
;
A
#
# COMPACT_ATOMS: atom_id res chain seq x y z
N MET A 1 -8.73 5.76 4.46
CA MET A 1 -7.83 4.90 5.26
C MET A 1 -6.71 5.76 5.82
N THR A 2 -6.13 5.38 6.95
CA THR A 2 -5.08 6.13 7.66
C THR A 2 -3.78 5.34 7.73
N ALA A 3 -2.67 5.97 8.13
CA ALA A 3 -1.39 5.32 8.31
C ALA A 3 -1.48 4.16 9.33
N ALA A 4 -2.29 4.33 10.37
CA ALA A 4 -2.47 3.34 11.43
C ALA A 4 -3.13 2.03 10.94
N ASP A 5 -3.73 2.04 9.75
CA ASP A 5 -4.31 0.85 9.15
C ASP A 5 -3.28 -0.10 8.55
N PHE A 6 -2.02 0.33 8.42
CA PHE A 6 -0.97 -0.42 7.72
C PHE A 6 0.35 -0.36 8.47
N SER A 7 0.87 -1.53 8.82
CA SER A 7 2.13 -1.68 9.53
C SER A 7 2.96 -2.80 8.91
N ASN A 8 4.21 -2.93 9.34
CA ASN A 8 5.12 -3.95 8.85
C ASN A 8 5.20 -3.95 7.30
N LEU A 9 5.42 -2.78 6.71
CA LEU A 9 5.59 -2.65 5.27
C LEU A 9 7.03 -2.98 4.89
N HIS A 10 7.26 -4.08 4.17
CA HIS A 10 8.60 -4.50 3.75
C HIS A 10 8.60 -5.17 2.37
N LEU A 11 9.74 -5.10 1.67
CA LEU A 11 9.87 -5.52 0.27
C LEU A 11 9.67 -7.04 0.10
N GLN A 12 8.83 -7.45 -0.86
CA GLN A 12 8.52 -8.87 -1.09
C GLN A 12 9.74 -9.68 -1.53
N TYR A 13 10.52 -9.21 -2.50
CA TYR A 13 11.64 -9.99 -3.04
C TYR A 13 12.84 -10.13 -2.08
N LYS A 14 12.79 -9.47 -0.90
CA LYS A 14 13.77 -9.64 0.19
C LYS A 14 13.22 -10.43 1.37
N SER A 15 11.98 -10.93 1.28
CA SER A 15 11.24 -11.46 2.42
C SER A 15 10.41 -12.68 2.03
N GLU A 16 10.00 -13.46 3.04
CA GLU A 16 8.91 -14.42 2.90
C GLU A 16 7.66 -13.85 3.56
N GLN A 17 6.48 -14.12 2.99
CA GLN A 17 5.22 -13.67 3.58
C GLN A 17 4.99 -14.33 4.94
N THR A 18 4.62 -13.54 5.94
CA THR A 18 4.24 -14.02 7.27
C THR A 18 2.72 -14.01 7.49
N GLU A 19 2.25 -14.69 8.53
CA GLU A 19 0.81 -14.77 8.82
C GLU A 19 0.21 -13.39 9.12
N GLY A 20 -0.91 -13.08 8.45
CA GLY A 20 -1.59 -11.78 8.58
C GLY A 20 -1.07 -10.69 7.65
N GLU A 21 0.02 -10.94 6.93
CA GLU A 21 0.45 -10.05 5.84
C GLU A 21 -0.38 -10.27 4.58
N VAL A 22 -0.54 -9.18 3.83
CA VAL A 22 -1.18 -9.15 2.51
C VAL A 22 -0.17 -8.60 1.50
N PRO A 23 -0.12 -9.13 0.26
CA PRO A 23 0.62 -8.51 -0.82
C PRO A 23 0.17 -7.07 -1.05
N ALA A 24 1.12 -6.15 -1.11
CA ALA A 24 0.88 -4.75 -1.40
C ALA A 24 1.76 -4.27 -2.55
N THR A 25 1.28 -3.27 -3.26
CA THR A 25 2.02 -2.60 -4.33
C THR A 25 1.95 -1.09 -4.11
N ILE A 26 3.08 -0.41 -4.22
CA ILE A 26 3.12 1.06 -4.25
C ILE A 26 3.48 1.46 -5.67
N GLU A 27 2.57 2.18 -6.32
CA GLU A 27 2.78 2.79 -7.63
C GLU A 27 2.99 4.30 -7.45
N HIS A 28 4.23 4.73 -7.67
CA HIS A 28 4.64 6.12 -7.62
C HIS A 28 4.77 6.68 -9.04
N ASP A 29 4.14 7.83 -9.28
CA ASP A 29 4.06 8.49 -10.57
C ASP A 29 5.21 9.50 -10.70
N PHE A 30 5.94 9.43 -11.80
CA PHE A 30 7.00 10.37 -12.17
C PHE A 30 6.66 10.99 -13.53
N ALA A 31 7.27 12.15 -13.82
CA ALA A 31 7.07 12.83 -15.10
C ALA A 31 7.37 11.95 -16.33
N ASP A 32 8.37 11.06 -16.21
CA ASP A 32 8.83 10.19 -17.30
C ASP A 32 8.27 8.76 -17.24
N GLY A 33 7.34 8.47 -16.31
CA GLY A 33 6.73 7.16 -16.19
C GLY A 33 6.39 6.78 -14.75
N ARG A 34 6.00 5.53 -14.55
CA ARG A 34 5.63 5.00 -13.24
C ARG A 34 6.65 4.02 -12.77
N MET A 35 6.81 3.95 -11.47
CA MET A 35 7.60 2.90 -10.86
C MET A 35 6.82 2.26 -9.73
N VAL A 36 6.99 0.95 -9.69
CA VAL A 36 6.15 0.03 -8.97
C VAL A 36 7.06 -0.86 -8.14
N ASP A 37 6.87 -0.84 -6.83
CA ASP A 37 7.53 -1.76 -5.91
C ASP A 37 6.50 -2.62 -5.18
N HIS A 38 6.90 -3.84 -4.86
CA HIS A 38 6.05 -4.85 -4.24
C HIS A 38 6.48 -5.09 -2.80
N TYR A 39 5.50 -5.06 -1.90
CA TYR A 39 5.67 -5.16 -0.46
C TYR A 39 4.75 -6.22 0.15
N TYR A 40 5.08 -6.71 1.32
CA TYR A 40 4.09 -7.22 2.25
C TYR A 40 3.73 -6.12 3.23
N VAL A 41 2.48 -6.12 3.68
CA VAL A 41 1.96 -5.20 4.68
C VAL A 41 1.03 -5.95 5.61
N THR A 42 1.01 -5.60 6.89
CA THR A 42 0.05 -6.12 7.88
C THR A 42 -1.07 -5.10 8.09
N PRO A 43 -2.29 -5.37 7.60
CA PRO A 43 -3.43 -4.49 7.84
C PRO A 43 -3.93 -4.58 9.28
N SER A 44 -4.41 -3.45 9.81
CA SER A 44 -4.92 -3.34 11.18
C SER A 44 -6.26 -4.08 11.37
N PRO A 45 -6.68 -4.34 12.63
CA PRO A 45 -8.04 -4.80 12.89
C PRO A 45 -9.13 -3.85 12.40
N ALA A 46 -8.88 -2.54 12.36
CA ALA A 46 -9.85 -1.55 11.87
C ALA A 46 -10.06 -1.68 10.35
N PHE A 47 -8.99 -1.96 9.59
CA PHE A 47 -9.08 -2.28 8.17
C PHE A 47 -10.00 -3.49 7.94
N TRP A 48 -9.82 -4.58 8.71
CA TRP A 48 -10.67 -5.79 8.57
C TRP A 48 -12.10 -5.60 9.07
N ALA A 49 -12.34 -4.60 9.92
CA ALA A 49 -13.68 -4.26 10.42
C ALA A 49 -14.50 -3.40 9.44
N ASP A 50 -13.87 -2.84 8.40
CA ASP A 50 -14.55 -2.02 7.40
C ASP A 50 -15.59 -2.82 6.59
N GLU A 51 -16.79 -2.26 6.42
CA GLU A 51 -17.91 -2.94 5.75
C GLU A 51 -17.61 -3.27 4.27
N GLY A 52 -16.86 -2.40 3.59
CA GLY A 52 -16.44 -2.62 2.21
C GLY A 52 -15.48 -3.80 2.12
N ILE A 53 -14.50 -3.84 3.03
CA ILE A 53 -13.53 -4.95 3.12
C ILE A 53 -14.24 -6.27 3.43
N GLN A 54 -15.18 -6.29 4.38
CA GLN A 54 -15.97 -7.49 4.68
C GLN A 54 -16.80 -7.96 3.47
N GLY A 55 -17.30 -7.04 2.65
CA GLY A 55 -18.04 -7.34 1.43
C GLY A 55 -17.24 -8.06 0.34
N LEU A 56 -15.90 -8.01 0.40
CA LEU A 56 -15.00 -8.75 -0.50
C LEU A 56 -14.90 -10.24 -0.14
N GLY A 57 -15.16 -10.62 1.11
CA GLY A 57 -15.03 -11.99 1.63
C GLY A 57 -13.58 -12.41 1.90
N SER A 58 -12.65 -12.10 0.99
CA SER A 58 -11.20 -12.24 1.21
C SER A 58 -10.44 -11.16 0.45
N VAL A 59 -9.27 -10.78 0.96
CA VAL A 59 -8.36 -9.81 0.32
C VAL A 59 -7.14 -10.54 -0.21
N SER A 60 -6.79 -10.27 -1.46
CA SER A 60 -5.63 -10.86 -2.15
C SER A 60 -4.50 -9.87 -2.40
N GLY A 61 -4.81 -8.57 -2.39
CA GLY A 61 -3.82 -7.54 -2.63
C GLY A 61 -4.34 -6.14 -2.33
N ILE A 62 -3.39 -5.24 -2.05
CA ILE A 62 -3.62 -3.82 -1.78
C ILE A 62 -2.72 -2.99 -2.71
N LEU A 63 -3.28 -2.05 -3.45
CA LEU A 63 -2.54 -1.13 -4.30
C LEU A 63 -2.65 0.30 -3.77
N PHE A 64 -1.51 0.89 -3.44
CA PHE A 64 -1.36 2.31 -3.11
C PHE A 64 -0.96 3.05 -4.38
N LEU A 65 -1.89 3.85 -4.93
CA LEU A 65 -1.75 4.54 -6.20
C LEU A 65 -1.61 6.04 -5.98
N GLN A 66 -0.44 6.61 -6.32
CA GLN A 66 -0.23 8.06 -6.25
C GLN A 66 -1.18 8.78 -7.19
N GLN A 67 -1.78 9.87 -6.73
CA GLN A 67 -2.60 10.73 -7.57
C GLN A 67 -1.84 12.01 -7.95
N PRO A 68 -2.14 12.62 -9.11
CA PRO A 68 -1.54 13.88 -9.52
C PRO A 68 -1.76 15.03 -8.52
N ASP A 69 -0.92 16.06 -8.61
CA ASP A 69 -1.10 17.34 -7.92
C ASP A 69 -1.20 17.25 -6.38
N GLY A 70 -0.65 16.20 -5.78
CA GLY A 70 -0.70 15.97 -4.34
C GLY A 70 -2.09 15.60 -3.82
N ALA A 71 -2.99 15.17 -4.71
CA ALA A 71 -4.28 14.61 -4.30
C ALA A 71 -4.08 13.35 -3.42
N PRO A 72 -5.06 13.01 -2.58
CA PRO A 72 -4.99 11.81 -1.75
C PRO A 72 -4.65 10.56 -2.56
N TRP A 73 -3.79 9.71 -2.01
CA TRP A 73 -3.48 8.40 -2.56
C TRP A 73 -4.75 7.56 -2.64
N LYS A 74 -4.91 6.80 -3.72
CA LYS A 74 -5.99 5.81 -3.80
C LYS A 74 -5.48 4.48 -3.28
N ILE A 75 -6.25 3.87 -2.38
CA ILE A 75 -6.00 2.54 -1.85
C ILE A 75 -7.03 1.61 -2.45
N LEU A 76 -6.58 0.77 -3.38
CA LEU A 76 -7.41 -0.18 -4.09
C LEU A 76 -7.22 -1.55 -3.42
N VAL A 77 -8.32 -2.19 -3.03
CA VAL A 77 -8.29 -3.48 -2.35
C VAL A 77 -9.08 -4.49 -3.16
N HIS A 78 -8.46 -5.62 -3.49
CA HIS A 78 -9.02 -6.60 -4.42
C HIS A 78 -9.22 -7.98 -3.78
N GLU A 79 -10.33 -8.61 -4.13
CA GLU A 79 -10.54 -10.03 -3.88
C GLU A 79 -9.82 -10.91 -4.94
N PRO A 80 -9.49 -12.18 -4.64
CA PRO A 80 -8.63 -13.01 -5.49
C PRO A 80 -9.04 -13.16 -6.97
N ALA A 81 -10.34 -13.11 -7.27
CA ALA A 81 -10.84 -13.18 -8.65
C ALA A 81 -10.76 -11.84 -9.39
N MET A 82 -10.39 -10.75 -8.71
CA MET A 82 -10.25 -9.38 -9.24
C MET A 82 -11.55 -8.83 -9.87
N ILE A 83 -12.72 -9.34 -9.44
CA ILE A 83 -14.05 -8.93 -9.91
C ILE A 83 -14.60 -7.80 -9.04
N LYS A 84 -14.32 -7.85 -7.73
CA LYS A 84 -14.72 -6.80 -6.79
C LYS A 84 -13.51 -6.02 -6.29
N GLU A 85 -13.74 -4.74 -6.12
CA GLU A 85 -12.75 -3.79 -5.63
C GLU A 85 -13.43 -2.82 -4.66
N VAL A 86 -12.69 -2.43 -3.64
CA VAL A 86 -13.04 -1.29 -2.79
C VAL A 86 -11.93 -0.26 -2.92
N ILE A 87 -12.32 1.00 -3.09
CA ILE A 87 -11.40 2.13 -3.23
C ILE A 87 -11.57 3.04 -2.03
N PHE A 88 -10.46 3.35 -1.38
CA PHE A 88 -10.38 4.37 -0.35
C PHE A 88 -9.45 5.49 -0.78
N GLU A 89 -9.59 6.64 -0.13
CA GLU A 89 -8.61 7.71 -0.18
C GLU A 89 -7.78 7.72 1.10
N MET A 90 -6.49 8.03 0.95
CA MET A 90 -5.55 8.28 2.04
C MET A 90 -4.84 9.61 1.76
N PRO A 91 -4.95 10.62 2.65
CA PRO A 91 -4.19 11.86 2.50
C PRO A 91 -2.68 11.60 2.33
N ASP A 92 -1.97 12.42 1.56
CA ASP A 92 -0.52 12.24 1.37
C ASP A 92 0.21 12.22 2.72
N GLU A 93 -0.14 13.10 3.66
CA GLU A 93 0.46 13.13 5.00
C GLU A 93 0.36 11.78 5.73
N GLU A 94 -0.79 11.11 5.67
CA GLU A 94 -0.99 9.77 6.25
C GLU A 94 -0.12 8.74 5.53
N PHE A 95 -0.07 8.78 4.20
CA PHE A 95 0.79 7.89 3.44
C PHE A 95 2.27 8.08 3.78
N ARG A 96 2.73 9.33 3.91
CA ARG A 96 4.10 9.66 4.34
C ARG A 96 4.41 9.15 5.74
N GLN A 97 3.46 9.30 6.68
CA GLN A 97 3.59 8.76 8.03
C GLN A 97 3.72 7.23 8.03
N MET A 98 2.94 6.53 7.21
CA MET A 98 3.04 5.07 7.04
C MET A 98 4.44 4.68 6.55
N LEU A 99 4.96 5.33 5.49
CA LEU A 99 6.31 5.03 4.99
C LEU A 99 7.39 5.25 6.04
N GLN A 100 7.32 6.38 6.75
CA GLN A 100 8.27 6.72 7.81
C GLN A 100 8.24 5.70 8.95
N ALA A 101 7.04 5.29 9.40
CA ALA A 101 6.88 4.31 10.46
C ALA A 101 7.47 2.94 10.13
N ASN A 102 7.56 2.62 8.83
CA ASN A 102 8.10 1.35 8.33
C ASN A 102 9.52 1.47 7.76
N GLY A 103 10.14 2.66 7.80
CA GLY A 103 11.48 2.90 7.27
C GLY A 103 11.58 2.74 5.75
N VAL A 104 10.48 2.92 5.02
CA VAL A 104 10.44 2.88 3.55
C VAL A 104 10.72 4.28 3.01
N ILE A 105 11.63 4.37 2.04
CA ILE A 105 11.94 5.61 1.32
C ILE A 105 11.53 5.39 -0.13
N LEU A 106 10.73 6.30 -0.69
CA LEU A 106 10.31 6.15 -2.07
C LEU A 106 11.45 6.50 -3.03
N PRO A 107 11.48 5.89 -4.22
CA PRO A 107 12.47 6.24 -5.21
C PRO A 107 12.37 7.71 -5.65
N GLY A 108 13.53 8.30 -5.95
CA GLY A 108 13.65 9.74 -6.22
C GLY A 108 13.73 10.61 -4.97
N GLU A 109 13.50 10.06 -3.77
CA GLU A 109 13.68 10.80 -2.52
C GLU A 109 15.13 10.75 -2.01
N PRO A 110 15.60 11.81 -1.31
CA PRO A 110 16.91 11.81 -0.69
C PRO A 110 17.11 10.59 0.22
N GLY A 111 18.19 9.84 0.00
CA GLY A 111 18.50 8.64 0.77
C GLY A 111 17.89 7.35 0.24
N PHE A 112 17.11 7.39 -0.84
CA PHE A 112 16.71 6.17 -1.54
C PHE A 112 17.94 5.41 -2.05
N VAL A 113 18.01 4.13 -1.72
CA VAL A 113 19.00 3.21 -2.25
C VAL A 113 18.27 2.13 -3.04
N PRO A 114 18.54 2.00 -4.35
CA PRO A 114 17.96 0.94 -5.14
C PRO A 114 18.23 -0.42 -4.48
N PRO A 115 17.25 -1.33 -4.51
CA PRO A 115 17.47 -2.69 -4.06
C PRO A 115 18.59 -3.34 -4.88
N GLN A 116 19.60 -3.92 -4.21
CA GLN A 116 20.65 -4.73 -4.84
C GLN A 116 20.23 -6.18 -4.97
#